data_AF-A0A840EAF7-F1
#
_entry.id   AF-A0A840EAF7-F1
#
_cell.length_a   1.000
_cell.length_b   1.000
_cell.length_c   1.000
_cell.angle_alpha   90.00
_cell.angle_beta   90.00
_cell.angle_gamma   90.00
#
_symmetry.space_group_name_H-M   'P 1'
#
loop_
_entity.id
_entity.type
_entity.pdbx_description
1 polymer ?
#
loop_
_entity_poly.entity_id
_entity_poly.type
_entity_poly.pdbx_seq_one_letter_code
_entity_poly.pdbx_strand_id
1 'polypeptide(L)'
;MLPTTGRVAPPQPETTTIAFGSCNRQDAPQGYWETIASHRPAAWLWLGDNIYSDTDNMDRMQADYDQLTGTPEYAAFVATTPLIYGAWDDHDYGKNDAGKEWYAKDDAKRLMMDFLRVPADAAVRHREGTYQSYLIGNIKVILLDTRYFRDTLAPAVRSGDRYGPNETGDVLGEQQWTWLEAELRDSDADAHLIGSSIQVLPTDHGYEKWANFPNARARLLRLLADTRPAMPLLLSGDRHLAEFMVDSLGEYAVYEMTSSGLTHAYENAREANDKRIGPLITERNYGLLHFSSNSDGVQLTAEVRALDDDAVVASLSLPGGRTNIAEGGTLDAHKAPVSRTLKPCPESPNCVSTQSTQAKKKRDPIPFTGTAEAAKEKLKGIINKLSRTTLIEENDKYLHYTFTTWPIPYIDDVEFLIDADRKVIHYRSASRVGHSDLGVNSRRMAKVVAAFEAE
;
A
#
# COMPACT_ATOMS: atom_id res chain seq x y z
N MET A 1 -59.52 5.21 11.10
CA MET A 1 -58.22 4.99 10.45
C MET A 1 -57.20 4.73 11.56
N LEU A 2 -56.72 3.49 11.66
CA LEU A 2 -55.61 3.15 12.56
C LEU A 2 -54.31 3.59 11.89
N PRO A 3 -53.35 4.21 12.60
CA PRO A 3 -52.07 4.57 12.01
C PRO A 3 -51.30 3.29 11.71
N THR A 4 -50.88 3.16 10.46
CA THR A 4 -49.97 2.12 9.97
C THR A 4 -48.67 2.17 10.78
N THR A 5 -48.34 1.06 11.45
CA THR A 5 -47.03 0.81 12.05
C THR A 5 -45.97 0.87 10.95
N GLY A 6 -45.21 1.96 10.90
CA GLY A 6 -44.03 2.07 10.06
C GLY A 6 -42.98 1.06 10.51
N ARG A 7 -42.55 0.19 9.59
CA ARG A 7 -41.36 -0.64 9.77
C ARG A 7 -40.17 0.31 9.90
N VAL A 8 -39.67 0.51 11.11
CA VAL A 8 -38.36 1.12 11.34
C VAL A 8 -37.35 0.09 10.85
N ALA A 9 -36.56 0.44 9.83
CA ALA A 9 -35.43 -0.38 9.43
C ALA A 9 -34.50 -0.55 10.66
N PRO A 10 -33.98 -1.75 10.94
CA PRO A 10 -33.05 -1.93 12.05
C PRO A 10 -31.88 -0.94 11.89
N PRO A 11 -31.35 -0.37 12.99
CA PRO A 11 -30.13 0.44 12.91
C PRO A 11 -29.06 -0.37 12.19
N GLN A 12 -28.41 0.25 11.20
CA GLN A 12 -27.25 -0.34 10.54
C GLN A 12 -26.20 -0.63 11.62
N PRO A 13 -25.51 -1.79 11.58
CA PRO A 13 -24.44 -2.06 12.53
C PRO A 13 -23.41 -0.93 12.47
N GLU A 14 -22.96 -0.46 13.63
CA GLU A 14 -21.91 0.56 13.72
C GLU A 14 -20.60 -0.03 13.17
N THR A 15 -20.23 0.37 11.95
CA THR A 15 -18.94 0.01 11.37
C THR A 15 -17.85 0.92 11.94
N THR A 16 -16.79 0.33 12.48
CA THR A 16 -15.57 1.06 12.87
C THR A 16 -14.55 0.93 11.75
N THR A 17 -14.13 2.05 11.15
CA THR A 17 -13.07 2.08 10.13
C THR A 17 -11.76 2.52 10.76
N ILE A 18 -10.68 1.76 10.55
CA ILE A 18 -9.32 2.15 10.90
C ILE A 18 -8.51 2.25 9.60
N ALA A 19 -7.81 3.35 9.39
CA ALA A 19 -6.93 3.56 8.23
C ALA A 19 -5.47 3.42 8.65
N PHE A 20 -4.60 3.00 7.73
CA PHE A 20 -3.17 2.91 7.99
C PHE A 20 -2.31 3.06 6.73
N GLY A 21 -1.03 3.35 6.93
CA GLY A 21 -0.02 3.37 5.86
C GLY A 21 1.36 3.76 6.37
N SER A 22 2.34 3.70 5.47
CA SER A 22 3.73 4.12 5.69
C SER A 22 4.33 4.77 4.44
N CYS A 23 5.59 5.20 4.55
CA CYS A 23 6.38 5.72 3.44
C CYS A 23 5.86 7.06 2.89
N ASN A 24 5.78 8.03 3.80
CA ASN A 24 5.41 9.40 3.53
C ASN A 24 6.62 10.34 3.48
N ARG A 25 7.00 10.76 2.27
CA ARG A 25 7.89 11.91 2.06
C ARG A 25 7.13 13.21 2.31
N GLN A 26 7.48 13.89 3.39
CA GLN A 26 6.93 15.19 3.79
C GLN A 26 7.11 16.29 2.73
N ASP A 27 8.03 16.13 1.79
CA ASP A 27 8.29 17.06 0.68
C ASP A 27 7.60 16.68 -0.64
N ALA A 28 6.92 15.54 -0.68
CA ALA A 28 6.06 15.15 -1.80
C ALA A 28 4.64 15.72 -1.63
N PRO A 29 3.84 15.79 -2.72
CA PRO A 29 2.44 16.23 -2.64
C PRO A 29 1.62 15.43 -1.63
N GLN A 30 0.94 16.14 -0.72
CA GLN A 30 0.17 15.58 0.41
C GLN A 30 -1.36 15.52 0.16
N GLY A 31 -1.80 15.64 -1.09
CA GLY A 31 -3.23 15.73 -1.45
C GLY A 31 -4.07 14.49 -1.10
N TYR A 32 -3.43 13.35 -0.82
CA TYR A 32 -4.12 12.11 -0.52
C TYR A 32 -4.83 12.09 0.84
N TRP A 33 -4.47 12.99 1.76
CA TRP A 33 -5.11 13.06 3.07
C TRP A 33 -6.62 13.33 2.98
N GLU A 34 -7.08 14.11 1.99
CA GLU A 34 -8.50 14.34 1.74
C GLU A 34 -9.22 13.04 1.32
N THR A 35 -8.58 12.24 0.46
CA THR A 35 -9.10 10.93 0.05
C THR A 35 -9.29 10.02 1.26
N ILE A 36 -8.28 9.89 2.12
CA ILE A 36 -8.35 9.05 3.33
C ILE A 36 -9.40 9.60 4.30
N ALA A 37 -9.48 10.93 4.49
CA ALA A 37 -10.47 11.57 5.35
C ALA A 37 -11.92 11.27 4.92
N SER A 38 -12.16 11.11 3.62
CA SER A 38 -13.51 10.86 3.07
C SER A 38 -14.14 9.56 3.59
N HIS A 39 -13.30 8.60 3.98
CA HIS A 39 -13.71 7.33 4.61
C HIS A 39 -14.04 7.46 6.10
N ARG A 40 -13.84 8.65 6.68
CA ARG A 40 -14.10 8.98 8.09
C ARG A 40 -13.52 7.93 9.06
N PRO A 41 -12.21 7.65 8.98
CA PRO A 41 -11.60 6.69 9.87
C PRO A 41 -11.70 7.14 11.34
N ALA A 42 -11.99 6.19 12.22
CA ALA A 42 -11.93 6.41 13.68
C ALA A 42 -10.48 6.54 14.16
N ALA A 43 -9.53 5.93 13.45
CA ALA A 43 -8.11 6.08 13.72
C ALA A 43 -7.26 6.00 12.45
N TRP A 44 -6.13 6.69 12.49
CA TRP A 44 -5.01 6.53 11.57
C TRP A 44 -3.84 5.86 12.29
N LEU A 45 -3.28 4.83 11.66
CA LEU A 45 -2.07 4.15 12.12
C LEU A 45 -0.93 4.40 11.15
N TRP A 46 0.07 5.13 11.62
CA TRP A 46 1.38 5.23 10.98
C TRP A 46 2.16 3.93 11.20
N LEU A 47 2.64 3.29 10.13
CA LEU A 47 3.49 2.10 10.21
C LEU A 47 4.95 2.39 9.86
N GLY A 48 5.38 3.62 10.10
CA GLY A 48 6.75 4.08 9.90
C GLY A 48 6.99 4.80 8.58
N ASP A 49 8.22 5.27 8.40
CA ASP A 49 8.58 6.28 7.39
C ASP A 49 7.58 7.44 7.37
N ASN A 50 7.29 7.95 8.57
CA ASN A 50 6.32 9.02 8.78
C ASN A 50 6.78 10.32 8.10
N ILE A 51 8.11 10.47 8.07
CA ILE A 51 8.90 11.46 7.35
C ILE A 51 10.18 10.77 6.83
N TYR A 52 10.79 11.33 5.80
CA TYR A 52 12.11 10.92 5.32
C TYR A 52 13.15 11.93 5.78
N SER A 53 13.80 11.67 6.92
CA SER A 53 14.73 12.61 7.52
C SER A 53 16.20 12.20 7.35
N ASP A 54 16.53 10.92 7.61
CA ASP A 54 17.89 10.36 7.44
C ASP A 54 19.01 11.25 8.03
N THR A 55 18.79 11.75 9.24
CA THR A 55 19.69 12.71 9.87
C THR A 55 19.92 12.43 11.35
N ASP A 56 21.12 12.74 11.82
CA ASP A 56 21.44 12.90 13.24
C ASP A 56 21.27 14.33 13.75
N ASN A 57 20.87 15.27 12.89
CA ASN A 57 20.57 16.64 13.28
C ASN A 57 19.10 16.75 13.71
N MET A 58 18.86 16.82 15.03
CA MET A 58 17.50 16.87 15.59
C MET A 58 16.72 18.15 15.24
N ASP A 59 17.40 19.27 14.96
CA ASP A 59 16.73 20.47 14.46
C ASP A 59 16.22 20.24 13.03
N ARG A 60 16.98 19.48 12.22
CA ARG A 60 16.55 19.10 10.88
C ARG A 60 15.37 18.13 10.92
N MET A 61 15.44 17.09 11.77
CA MET A 61 14.35 16.14 11.93
C MET A 61 13.08 16.81 12.46
N GLN A 62 13.20 17.73 13.41
CA GLN A 62 12.06 18.54 13.86
C GLN A 62 11.48 19.37 12.70
N ALA A 63 12.33 20.01 11.88
CA ALA A 63 11.87 20.78 10.72
C ALA A 63 11.16 19.90 9.68
N ASP A 64 11.59 18.65 9.49
CA ASP A 64 10.93 17.70 8.59
C ASP A 64 9.54 17.28 9.15
N TYR A 65 9.40 17.06 10.46
CA TYR A 65 8.08 16.86 11.10
C TYR A 65 7.19 18.12 11.02
N ASP A 66 7.77 19.30 11.24
CA ASP A 66 7.07 20.58 11.14
C ASP A 66 6.58 20.83 9.72
N GLN A 67 7.34 20.40 8.71
CA GLN A 67 6.92 20.46 7.31
C GLN A 67 5.66 19.64 7.06
N LEU A 68 5.62 18.38 7.52
CA LEU A 68 4.43 17.53 7.38
C LEU A 68 3.23 18.13 8.13
N THR A 69 3.43 18.45 9.41
CA THR A 69 2.36 18.98 10.28
C THR A 69 1.87 20.36 9.86
N GLY A 70 2.71 21.14 9.18
CA GLY A 70 2.37 22.43 8.59
C GLY A 70 1.61 22.36 7.26
N THR A 71 1.51 21.19 6.63
CA THR A 71 0.72 21.04 5.39
C THR A 71 -0.79 21.16 5.69
N PRO A 72 -1.54 22.00 4.95
CA PRO A 72 -2.98 22.16 5.17
C PRO A 72 -3.76 20.85 5.08
N GLU A 73 -3.37 19.95 4.18
CA GLU A 73 -4.01 18.67 3.93
C GLU A 73 -3.89 17.73 5.13
N TYR A 74 -2.69 17.56 5.69
CA TYR A 74 -2.49 16.75 6.89
C TYR A 74 -3.15 17.39 8.12
N ALA A 75 -3.04 18.71 8.27
CA ALA A 75 -3.69 19.42 9.37
C ALA A 75 -5.22 19.25 9.36
N ALA A 76 -5.84 19.29 8.18
CA ALA A 76 -7.27 19.04 8.00
C ALA A 76 -7.65 17.58 8.31
N PHE A 77 -6.81 16.62 7.92
CA PHE A 77 -7.00 15.20 8.25
C PHE A 77 -6.94 14.95 9.75
N VAL A 78 -5.92 15.47 10.44
CA VAL A 78 -5.79 15.34 11.90
C VAL A 78 -6.93 16.05 12.63
N ALA A 79 -7.50 17.12 12.07
CA ALA A 79 -8.65 17.79 12.67
C ALA A 79 -9.96 16.97 12.59
N THR A 80 -10.05 16.00 11.67
CA THR A 80 -11.26 15.19 11.41
C THR A 80 -11.10 13.74 11.86
N THR A 81 -9.88 13.25 12.01
CA THR A 81 -9.56 11.90 12.48
C THR A 81 -9.15 11.94 13.95
N PRO A 82 -9.95 11.37 14.87
CA PRO A 82 -9.80 11.64 16.30
C PRO A 82 -8.57 10.98 16.92
N LEU A 83 -8.12 9.85 16.38
CA LEU A 83 -7.01 9.05 16.92
C LEU A 83 -5.90 8.93 15.89
N ILE A 84 -4.72 9.44 16.21
CA ILE A 84 -3.52 9.33 15.39
C ILE A 84 -2.48 8.57 16.21
N TYR A 85 -2.17 7.34 15.80
CA TYR A 85 -1.18 6.49 16.45
C TYR A 85 -0.10 6.11 15.45
N GLY A 86 1.07 5.68 15.94
CA GLY A 86 2.16 5.36 15.03
C GLY A 86 3.32 4.59 15.63
N ALA A 87 3.96 3.82 14.75
CA ALA A 87 5.34 3.36 14.86
C ALA A 87 6.22 4.19 13.91
N TRP A 88 7.52 4.22 14.17
CA TRP A 88 8.52 4.75 13.23
C TRP A 88 9.03 3.64 12.33
N ASP A 89 9.73 4.03 11.26
CA ASP A 89 10.70 3.16 10.61
C ASP A 89 12.07 3.85 10.55
N ASP A 90 13.01 3.31 9.77
CA ASP A 90 14.40 3.76 9.73
C ASP A 90 14.58 5.22 9.30
N HIS A 91 13.76 5.72 8.37
CA HIS A 91 13.92 7.09 7.88
C HIS A 91 13.50 8.16 8.90
N ASP A 92 12.50 7.88 9.75
CA ASP A 92 12.11 8.74 10.88
C ASP A 92 12.78 8.35 12.22
N TYR A 93 13.43 7.18 12.27
CA TYR A 93 14.46 6.86 13.26
C TYR A 93 15.77 7.64 13.03
N GLY A 94 15.97 8.13 11.81
CA GLY A 94 17.04 9.05 11.41
C GLY A 94 18.21 8.41 10.68
N LYS A 95 18.15 7.11 10.36
CA LYS A 95 19.19 6.44 9.56
C LYS A 95 18.67 5.14 8.94
N ASN A 96 18.71 5.08 7.62
CA ASN A 96 18.41 3.90 6.80
C ASN A 96 18.96 2.58 7.40
N ASP A 97 18.04 1.63 7.59
CA ASP A 97 18.17 0.33 8.22
C ASP A 97 18.96 0.30 9.53
N ALA A 98 19.01 1.38 10.30
CA ALA A 98 19.71 1.38 11.58
C ALA A 98 18.92 0.63 12.66
N GLY A 99 19.63 0.13 13.66
CA GLY A 99 19.07 -0.56 14.81
C GLY A 99 19.56 0.07 16.11
N LYS A 100 19.69 -0.76 17.15
CA LYS A 100 20.05 -0.33 18.50
C LYS A 100 21.39 0.40 18.60
N GLU A 101 22.28 0.25 17.61
CA GLU A 101 23.57 0.93 17.54
C GLU A 101 23.46 2.42 17.19
N TRP A 102 22.30 2.89 16.75
CA TRP A 102 22.10 4.30 16.42
C TRP A 102 22.09 5.17 17.66
N TYR A 103 23.05 6.10 17.74
CA TYR A 103 23.29 6.88 18.96
C TYR A 103 22.26 7.98 19.21
N ALA A 104 21.57 8.45 18.17
CA ALA A 104 20.60 9.56 18.27
C ALA A 104 19.15 9.10 18.55
N LYS A 105 18.94 7.79 18.76
CA LYS A 105 17.61 7.18 18.86
C LYS A 105 16.71 7.74 19.98
N ASP A 106 17.30 8.18 21.09
CA ASP A 106 16.55 8.75 22.22
C ASP A 106 15.99 10.15 21.89
N ASP A 107 16.79 10.96 21.20
CA ASP A 107 16.35 12.28 20.76
C ASP A 107 15.36 12.18 19.61
N ALA A 108 15.58 11.29 18.64
CA ALA A 108 14.63 11.00 17.57
C ALA A 108 13.28 10.54 18.14
N LYS A 109 13.31 9.69 19.18
CA LYS A 109 12.10 9.24 19.87
C LYS A 109 11.32 10.41 20.45
N ARG A 110 12.00 11.37 21.10
CA ARG A 110 11.33 12.54 21.66
C ARG A 110 10.56 13.30 20.57
N LEU A 111 11.18 13.53 19.42
CA LEU A 111 10.55 14.20 18.29
C LEU A 111 9.34 13.44 17.75
N MET A 112 9.45 12.12 17.59
CA MET A 112 8.33 11.28 17.17
C MET A 112 7.15 11.33 18.16
N MET A 113 7.42 11.27 19.46
CA MET A 113 6.38 11.37 20.50
C MET A 113 5.69 12.74 20.48
N ASP A 114 6.44 13.81 20.18
CA ASP A 114 5.90 15.16 20.03
C ASP A 114 5.04 15.29 18.77
N PHE A 115 5.50 14.74 17.64
CA PHE A 115 4.74 14.65 16.38
C PHE A 115 3.40 13.92 16.56
N LEU A 116 3.40 12.77 17.25
CA LEU A 116 2.20 11.99 17.55
C LEU A 116 1.36 12.58 18.70
N ARG A 117 1.78 13.72 19.27
CA ARG A 117 1.10 14.39 20.40
C ARG A 117 0.86 13.48 21.60
N VAL A 118 1.79 12.56 21.85
CA VAL A 118 1.73 11.65 23.00
C VAL A 118 1.82 12.49 24.29
N PRO A 119 0.95 12.31 25.29
CA PRO A 119 0.98 13.09 26.54
C PRO A 119 2.35 13.06 27.23
N ALA A 120 2.73 14.17 27.86
CA ALA A 120 4.06 14.32 28.47
C ALA A 120 4.32 13.32 29.63
N ASP A 121 3.27 12.85 30.29
CA ASP A 121 3.28 11.89 31.39
C ASP A 121 3.04 10.44 30.95
N ALA A 122 2.85 10.19 29.65
CA ALA A 122 2.63 8.85 29.13
C ALA A 122 3.85 7.95 29.40
N ALA A 123 3.60 6.72 29.88
CA ALA A 123 4.66 5.78 30.25
C ALA A 123 5.68 5.52 29.11
N VAL A 124 5.24 5.54 27.85
CA VAL A 124 6.12 5.40 26.68
C VAL A 124 7.24 6.45 26.66
N ARG A 125 7.01 7.69 27.12
CA ARG A 125 8.04 8.73 27.16
C ARG A 125 9.15 8.44 28.17
N HIS A 126 8.91 7.53 29.12
CA HIS A 126 9.80 7.23 30.24
C HIS A 126 10.39 5.81 30.22
N ARG A 127 10.18 5.05 29.13
CA ARG A 127 10.82 3.74 28.90
C ARG A 127 11.63 3.73 27.62
N GLU A 128 12.47 2.73 27.39
CA GLU A 128 13.14 2.53 26.10
C GLU A 128 12.12 2.14 25.01
N GLY A 129 12.38 2.54 23.76
CA GLY A 129 11.51 2.25 22.60
C GLY A 129 10.20 3.03 22.54
N THR A 130 9.48 2.87 21.43
CA THR A 130 8.24 3.60 21.08
C THR A 130 6.98 2.73 21.08
N TYR A 131 7.13 1.43 21.36
CA TYR A 131 6.05 0.45 21.34
C TYR A 131 4.91 0.84 22.28
N GLN A 132 3.67 0.67 21.85
CA GLN A 132 2.46 1.11 22.56
C GLN A 132 1.26 0.23 22.19
N SER A 133 0.22 0.23 23.01
CA SER A 133 -1.06 -0.40 22.71
C SER A 133 -2.23 0.54 22.99
N TYR A 134 -3.32 0.34 22.25
CA TYR A 134 -4.54 1.14 22.33
C TYR A 134 -5.76 0.25 22.17
N LEU A 135 -6.90 0.73 22.64
CA LEU A 135 -8.20 0.11 22.42
C LEU A 135 -9.10 1.08 21.64
N ILE A 136 -9.58 0.66 20.48
CA ILE A 136 -10.52 1.41 19.65
C ILE A 136 -11.83 0.61 19.62
N GLY A 137 -12.82 1.04 20.39
CA GLY A 137 -13.99 0.19 20.65
C GLY A 137 -13.57 -1.07 21.40
N ASN A 138 -13.73 -2.25 20.79
CA ASN A 138 -13.22 -3.52 21.31
C ASN A 138 -12.10 -4.12 20.43
N ILE A 139 -11.42 -3.29 19.64
CA ILE A 139 -10.31 -3.69 18.78
C ILE A 139 -9.01 -3.24 19.46
N LYS A 140 -8.13 -4.21 19.77
CA LYS A 140 -6.82 -3.94 20.35
C LYS A 140 -5.81 -3.65 19.24
N VAL A 141 -5.16 -2.51 19.32
CA VAL A 141 -4.05 -2.13 18.44
C VAL A 141 -2.76 -2.24 19.25
N ILE A 142 -1.79 -2.99 18.75
CA ILE A 142 -0.47 -3.18 19.33
C ILE A 142 0.54 -2.70 18.30
N LEU A 143 1.27 -1.62 18.59
CA LEU A 143 2.30 -1.08 17.72
C LEU A 143 3.67 -1.49 18.27
N LEU A 144 4.42 -2.23 17.46
CA LEU A 144 5.77 -2.65 17.77
C LEU A 144 6.76 -1.56 17.36
N ASP A 145 7.80 -1.40 18.18
CA ASP A 145 9.05 -0.77 17.79
C ASP A 145 10.00 -1.85 17.24
N THR A 146 10.34 -1.76 15.97
CA THR A 146 11.22 -2.69 15.24
C THR A 146 12.59 -2.09 14.97
N ARG A 147 12.95 -0.97 15.60
CA ARG A 147 14.22 -0.26 15.42
C ARG A 147 15.04 -0.16 16.69
N TYR A 148 14.45 0.33 17.79
CA TYR A 148 15.17 0.77 18.99
C TYR A 148 16.08 -0.31 19.62
N PHE A 149 15.61 -1.55 19.60
CA PHE A 149 16.26 -2.71 20.23
C PHE A 149 16.91 -3.66 19.22
N ARG A 150 16.58 -3.50 17.94
CA ARG A 150 16.93 -4.45 16.90
C ARG A 150 18.44 -4.55 16.72
N ASP A 151 18.93 -5.77 16.61
CA ASP A 151 20.32 -6.06 16.30
C ASP A 151 20.69 -5.69 14.87
N THR A 152 21.99 -5.58 14.60
CA THR A 152 22.51 -5.23 13.28
C THR A 152 22.16 -6.30 12.24
N LEU A 153 21.82 -5.88 11.03
CA LEU A 153 21.59 -6.77 9.89
C LEU A 153 22.86 -7.51 9.49
N ALA A 154 22.69 -8.76 9.08
CA ALA A 154 23.77 -9.54 8.51
C ALA A 154 23.95 -9.23 7.01
N PRO A 155 25.17 -9.29 6.48
CA PRO A 155 25.43 -9.21 5.05
C PRO A 155 24.65 -10.26 4.26
N ALA A 156 24.28 -9.95 3.02
CA ALA A 156 23.62 -10.89 2.11
C ALA A 156 24.45 -12.15 1.87
N VAL A 157 23.76 -13.30 1.87
CA VAL A 157 24.34 -14.62 1.56
C VAL A 157 23.91 -15.15 0.19
N ARG A 158 22.87 -14.57 -0.40
CA ARG A 158 22.34 -14.89 -1.73
C ARG A 158 22.56 -13.71 -2.66
N SER A 159 22.87 -14.00 -3.92
CA SER A 159 23.01 -12.98 -4.96
C SER A 159 21.68 -12.24 -5.16
N GLY A 160 21.73 -10.91 -5.16
CA GLY A 160 20.56 -10.05 -5.34
C GLY A 160 19.89 -9.62 -4.04
N ASP A 161 20.18 -10.26 -2.91
CA ASP A 161 19.67 -9.83 -1.61
C ASP A 161 20.50 -8.67 -1.06
N ARG A 162 19.86 -7.75 -0.31
CA ARG A 162 20.51 -6.67 0.45
C ARG A 162 21.02 -7.19 1.79
N TYR A 163 20.24 -8.06 2.44
CA TYR A 163 20.52 -8.57 3.78
C TYR A 163 20.37 -10.09 3.89
N GLY A 164 21.21 -10.70 4.72
CA GLY A 164 21.16 -12.12 5.08
C GLY A 164 20.55 -12.36 6.46
N PRO A 165 20.54 -13.62 6.94
CA PRO A 165 20.06 -13.96 8.28
C PRO A 165 21.11 -13.66 9.36
N ASN A 166 20.70 -12.95 10.40
CA ASN A 166 21.37 -12.87 11.69
C ASN A 166 20.66 -13.81 12.68
N GLU A 167 21.14 -15.05 12.76
CA GLU A 167 20.52 -16.11 13.57
C GLU A 167 20.45 -15.76 15.06
N THR A 168 21.43 -15.02 15.59
CA THR A 168 21.51 -14.69 17.02
C THR A 168 20.92 -13.33 17.37
N GLY A 169 20.54 -12.54 16.36
CA GLY A 169 20.03 -11.19 16.57
C GLY A 169 18.55 -11.19 17.00
N ASP A 170 18.20 -10.16 17.75
CA ASP A 170 16.82 -9.87 18.17
C ASP A 170 16.26 -8.63 17.45
N VAL A 171 14.94 -8.45 17.53
CA VAL A 171 14.22 -7.29 16.98
C VAL A 171 13.66 -6.40 18.08
N LEU A 172 13.05 -6.99 19.13
CA LEU A 172 12.24 -6.23 20.10
C LEU A 172 12.96 -5.97 21.42
N GLY A 173 13.96 -6.76 21.79
CA GLY A 173 14.54 -6.71 23.13
C GLY A 173 13.58 -7.24 24.21
N GLU A 174 14.16 -7.78 25.29
CA GLU A 174 13.37 -8.54 26.28
C GLU A 174 12.26 -7.74 26.99
N GLN A 175 12.45 -6.42 27.17
CA GLN A 175 11.42 -5.57 27.79
C GLN A 175 10.16 -5.50 26.92
N GLN A 176 10.33 -5.28 25.61
CA GLN A 176 9.21 -5.24 24.67
C GLN A 176 8.62 -6.62 24.43
N TRP A 177 9.44 -7.69 24.40
CA TRP A 177 8.93 -9.06 24.33
C TRP A 177 8.01 -9.41 25.49
N THR A 178 8.44 -9.09 26.71
CA THR A 178 7.65 -9.32 27.94
C THR A 178 6.35 -8.52 27.89
N TRP A 179 6.44 -7.26 27.47
CA TRP A 179 5.27 -6.41 27.29
C TRP A 179 4.31 -6.98 26.23
N LEU A 180 4.80 -7.37 25.06
CA LEU A 180 3.98 -7.94 23.97
C LEU A 180 3.26 -9.21 24.42
N GLU A 181 3.94 -10.10 25.13
CA GLU A 181 3.32 -11.30 25.67
C GLU A 181 2.18 -10.98 26.65
N ALA A 182 2.37 -9.99 27.54
CA ALA A 182 1.31 -9.54 28.43
C ALA A 182 0.12 -8.94 27.66
N GLU A 183 0.38 -8.10 26.65
CA GLU A 183 -0.67 -7.51 25.82
C GLU A 183 -1.51 -8.58 25.08
N LEU A 184 -0.90 -9.70 24.69
CA LEU A 184 -1.58 -10.79 23.99
C LEU A 184 -2.29 -11.77 24.92
N ARG A 185 -1.74 -12.04 26.12
CA ARG A 185 -2.36 -12.95 27.10
C ARG A 185 -3.52 -12.30 27.85
N ASP A 186 -3.38 -11.02 28.18
CA ASP A 186 -4.31 -10.29 29.03
C ASP A 186 -5.21 -9.39 28.17
N SER A 187 -5.98 -10.00 27.25
CA SER A 187 -6.93 -9.26 26.41
C SER A 187 -8.23 -10.01 26.17
N ASP A 188 -9.33 -9.28 26.32
CA ASP A 188 -10.70 -9.66 25.98
C ASP A 188 -11.22 -8.94 24.72
N ALA A 189 -10.32 -8.29 23.97
CA ALA A 189 -10.64 -7.63 22.71
C ALA A 189 -11.11 -8.65 21.67
N ASP A 190 -12.04 -8.24 20.82
CA ASP A 190 -12.62 -9.09 19.78
C ASP A 190 -11.72 -9.21 18.54
N ALA A 191 -10.75 -8.29 18.38
CA ALA A 191 -9.77 -8.29 17.29
C ALA A 191 -8.43 -7.69 17.75
N HIS A 192 -7.33 -8.16 17.15
CA HIS A 192 -5.98 -7.72 17.47
C HIS A 192 -5.22 -7.31 16.21
N LEU A 193 -5.00 -5.99 16.07
CA LEU A 193 -4.12 -5.42 15.06
C LEU A 193 -2.71 -5.30 15.63
N ILE A 194 -1.72 -5.88 14.95
CA ILE A 194 -0.32 -5.84 15.39
C ILE A 194 0.49 -5.14 14.29
N GLY A 195 0.82 -3.87 14.51
CA GLY A 195 1.62 -3.06 13.60
C GLY A 195 3.11 -3.30 13.79
N SER A 196 3.82 -3.58 12.69
CA SER A 196 5.27 -3.72 12.59
C SER A 196 5.76 -2.78 11.49
N SER A 197 6.90 -2.10 11.64
CA SER A 197 7.37 -1.21 10.56
C SER A 197 7.81 -2.01 9.33
N ILE A 198 8.43 -3.17 9.55
CA ILE A 198 8.90 -4.10 8.51
C ILE A 198 8.01 -5.34 8.40
N GLN A 199 8.02 -6.01 7.24
CA GLN A 199 7.20 -7.20 7.00
C GLN A 199 7.57 -8.40 7.90
N VAL A 200 6.56 -9.14 8.37
CA VAL A 200 6.74 -10.24 9.33
C VAL A 200 6.81 -11.60 8.65
N LEU A 201 5.83 -11.91 7.79
CA LEU A 201 5.60 -13.22 7.19
C LEU A 201 6.54 -13.57 6.03
N PRO A 202 6.88 -12.67 5.09
CA PRO A 202 7.72 -13.00 3.94
C PRO A 202 9.09 -13.58 4.29
N THR A 203 9.58 -14.45 3.41
CA THR A 203 10.95 -14.98 3.48
C THR A 203 11.75 -14.80 2.20
N ASP A 204 11.10 -14.48 1.08
CA ASP A 204 11.71 -14.58 -0.26
C ASP A 204 12.47 -13.33 -0.74
N HIS A 205 11.94 -12.13 -0.47
CA HIS A 205 12.53 -10.87 -0.95
C HIS A 205 13.85 -10.55 -0.24
N GLY A 206 14.75 -9.84 -0.91
CA GLY A 206 16.12 -9.62 -0.43
C GLY A 206 16.30 -8.46 0.56
N TYR A 207 15.23 -7.72 0.86
CA TYR A 207 15.25 -6.51 1.68
C TYR A 207 14.99 -6.83 3.17
N GLU A 208 14.98 -5.78 3.99
CA GLU A 208 14.74 -5.90 5.42
C GLU A 208 13.35 -6.45 5.74
N LYS A 209 13.30 -7.36 6.70
CA LYS A 209 12.11 -8.08 7.17
C LYS A 209 12.46 -8.85 8.45
N TRP A 210 11.44 -9.34 9.14
CA TRP A 210 11.64 -10.21 10.30
C TRP A 210 12.43 -11.49 9.98
N ALA A 211 12.35 -12.03 8.76
CA ALA A 211 13.12 -13.20 8.37
C ALA A 211 14.63 -12.95 8.28
N ASN A 212 15.11 -11.70 8.37
CA ASN A 212 16.52 -11.41 8.62
C ASN A 212 16.96 -11.77 10.05
N PHE A 213 16.01 -11.99 10.98
CA PHE A 213 16.26 -12.43 12.36
C PHE A 213 15.45 -13.71 12.65
N PRO A 214 15.87 -14.87 12.12
CA PRO A 214 15.03 -16.07 12.09
C PRO A 214 14.52 -16.52 13.46
N ASN A 215 15.37 -16.45 14.49
CA ASN A 215 14.99 -16.82 15.86
C ASN A 215 13.99 -15.85 16.49
N ALA A 216 14.14 -14.54 16.27
CA ALA A 216 13.17 -13.54 16.73
C ALA A 216 11.82 -13.68 16.01
N ARG A 217 11.81 -13.91 14.69
CA ARG A 217 10.60 -14.21 13.92
C ARG A 217 9.91 -15.48 14.44
N ALA A 218 10.68 -16.55 14.66
CA ALA A 218 10.13 -17.79 15.22
C ALA A 218 9.52 -17.57 16.61
N ARG A 219 10.13 -16.74 17.46
CA ARG A 219 9.58 -16.35 18.77
C ARG A 219 8.25 -15.61 18.64
N LEU A 220 8.15 -14.63 17.73
CA LEU A 220 6.89 -13.90 17.48
C LEU A 220 5.77 -14.85 17.04
N LEU A 221 6.04 -15.68 16.03
CA LEU A 221 5.05 -16.62 15.51
C LEU A 221 4.65 -17.63 16.58
N ARG A 222 5.59 -18.15 17.37
CA ARG A 222 5.28 -19.04 18.49
C ARG A 222 4.40 -18.35 19.53
N LEU A 223 4.70 -17.10 19.88
CA LEU A 223 3.89 -16.34 20.82
C LEU A 223 2.44 -16.19 20.32
N LEU A 224 2.23 -15.89 19.03
CA LEU A 224 0.90 -15.83 18.43
C LEU A 224 0.19 -17.19 18.44
N ALA A 225 0.91 -18.28 18.17
CA ALA A 225 0.38 -19.64 18.20
C ALA A 225 -0.01 -20.10 19.61
N ASP A 226 0.73 -19.67 20.63
CA ASP A 226 0.54 -20.02 22.03
C ASP A 226 -0.57 -19.18 22.69
N THR A 227 -0.66 -17.89 22.35
CA THR A 227 -1.65 -16.95 22.94
C THR A 227 -2.98 -16.94 22.20
N ARG A 228 -2.97 -17.20 20.89
CA ARG A 228 -4.16 -17.23 20.01
C ARG A 228 -5.11 -16.04 20.24
N PRO A 229 -4.62 -14.78 20.13
CA PRO A 229 -5.48 -13.60 20.26
C PRO A 229 -6.65 -13.65 19.27
N ALA A 230 -7.75 -12.98 19.58
CA ALA A 230 -8.87 -12.92 18.65
C ALA A 230 -8.50 -12.14 17.38
N MET A 231 -8.79 -12.73 16.21
CA MET A 231 -8.55 -12.17 14.87
C MET A 231 -7.20 -11.43 14.77
N PRO A 232 -6.05 -12.13 14.82
CA PRO A 232 -4.76 -11.47 14.63
C PRO A 232 -4.63 -11.00 13.17
N LEU A 233 -4.38 -9.72 12.99
CA LEU A 233 -3.93 -9.17 11.73
C LEU A 233 -2.63 -8.41 11.94
N LEU A 234 -1.56 -8.89 11.31
CA LEU A 234 -0.31 -8.17 11.22
C LEU A 234 -0.45 -7.05 10.18
N LEU A 235 0.04 -5.86 10.49
CA LEU A 235 0.11 -4.75 9.57
C LEU A 235 1.57 -4.34 9.37
N SER A 236 1.98 -4.03 8.13
CA SER A 236 3.37 -3.66 7.85
C SER A 236 3.59 -2.56 6.81
N GLY A 237 4.78 -1.94 6.89
CA GLY A 237 5.29 -0.85 6.05
C GLY A 237 6.56 -1.20 5.27
N ASP A 238 7.55 -0.30 5.23
CA ASP A 238 8.88 -0.35 4.55
C ASP A 238 8.90 -0.50 3.00
N ARG A 239 8.02 -1.32 2.44
CA ARG A 239 8.26 -1.95 1.13
C ARG A 239 7.97 -1.11 -0.10
N HIS A 240 7.36 0.07 0.00
CA HIS A 240 6.91 0.86 -1.16
C HIS A 240 5.90 0.11 -2.07
N LEU A 241 5.13 -0.80 -1.49
CA LEU A 241 4.13 -1.65 -2.16
C LEU A 241 3.06 -2.09 -1.18
N ALA A 242 2.08 -2.85 -1.65
CA ALA A 242 1.10 -3.52 -0.82
C ALA A 242 0.89 -4.97 -1.23
N GLU A 243 0.51 -5.80 -0.28
CA GLU A 243 0.15 -7.19 -0.49
C GLU A 243 -0.60 -7.76 0.73
N PHE A 244 -1.42 -8.76 0.47
CA PHE A 244 -2.00 -9.61 1.51
C PHE A 244 -1.22 -10.92 1.58
N MET A 245 -1.00 -11.39 2.80
CA MET A 245 -0.25 -12.61 3.08
C MET A 245 -0.95 -13.44 4.14
N VAL A 246 -0.67 -14.73 4.12
CA VAL A 246 -1.11 -15.66 5.16
C VAL A 246 -0.03 -16.69 5.44
N ASP A 247 0.12 -17.04 6.72
CA ASP A 247 0.90 -18.19 7.16
C ASP A 247 0.07 -19.03 8.14
N SER A 248 0.37 -20.33 8.21
CA SER A 248 -0.35 -21.29 9.04
C SER A 248 0.53 -21.79 10.18
N LEU A 249 0.18 -21.41 11.41
CA LEU A 249 0.85 -21.83 12.64
C LEU A 249 0.15 -23.08 13.19
N GLY A 250 0.29 -24.19 12.47
CA GLY A 250 -0.55 -25.38 12.68
C GLY A 250 -1.95 -25.16 12.14
N GLU A 251 -2.97 -25.24 13.00
CA GLU A 251 -4.38 -24.98 12.63
C GLU A 251 -4.78 -23.49 12.75
N TYR A 252 -3.82 -22.62 13.07
CA TYR A 252 -4.05 -21.21 13.34
C TYR A 252 -3.50 -20.32 12.23
N ALA A 253 -4.39 -19.68 11.48
CA ALA A 253 -4.00 -18.79 10.38
C ALA A 253 -3.67 -17.38 10.89
N VAL A 254 -2.51 -16.85 10.50
CA VAL A 254 -2.09 -15.48 10.75
C VAL A 254 -2.01 -14.75 9.41
N TYR A 255 -2.73 -13.64 9.31
CA TYR A 255 -2.74 -12.80 8.12
C TYR A 255 -1.82 -11.60 8.34
N GLU A 256 -1.22 -11.13 7.25
CA GLU A 256 -0.51 -9.86 7.21
C GLU A 256 -0.99 -9.02 6.03
N MET A 257 -1.15 -7.72 6.26
CA MET A 257 -1.45 -6.73 5.23
C MET A 257 -0.36 -5.66 5.22
N THR A 258 0.43 -5.63 4.16
CA THR A 258 1.37 -4.52 3.91
C THR A 258 0.63 -3.41 3.17
N SER A 259 0.78 -2.17 3.64
CA SER A 259 0.38 -0.98 2.88
C SER A 259 1.39 0.13 3.07
N SER A 260 2.24 0.30 2.07
CA SER A 260 3.51 1.01 2.24
C SER A 260 3.82 2.00 1.13
N GLY A 261 2.83 2.66 0.51
CA GLY A 261 3.06 3.45 -0.70
C GLY A 261 2.43 4.83 -0.69
N LEU A 262 2.47 5.58 0.42
CA LEU A 262 1.74 6.85 0.51
C LEU A 262 2.20 7.89 -0.52
N THR A 263 3.50 8.12 -0.60
CA THR A 263 4.04 9.17 -1.49
C THR A 263 4.71 8.62 -2.73
N HIS A 264 5.24 7.40 -2.64
CA HIS A 264 5.93 6.72 -3.71
C HIS A 264 5.78 5.21 -3.58
N ALA A 265 5.88 4.52 -4.70
CA ALA A 265 5.77 3.07 -4.78
C ALA A 265 6.80 2.51 -5.79
N TYR A 266 7.18 1.24 -5.64
CA TYR A 266 8.02 0.56 -6.62
C TYR A 266 7.20 0.04 -7.80
N GLU A 267 6.77 0.96 -8.67
CA GLU A 267 6.01 0.66 -9.88
C GLU A 267 6.67 -0.47 -10.70
N ASN A 268 5.87 -1.47 -11.10
CA ASN A 268 6.31 -2.63 -11.90
C ASN A 268 7.28 -3.58 -11.19
N ALA A 269 7.41 -3.48 -9.86
CA ALA A 269 8.16 -4.46 -9.07
C ALA A 269 7.63 -5.88 -9.33
N ARG A 270 8.56 -6.83 -9.32
CA ARG A 270 8.28 -8.26 -9.42
C ARG A 270 9.03 -8.95 -8.29
N GLU A 271 8.31 -9.22 -7.21
CA GLU A 271 8.87 -9.90 -6.04
C GLU A 271 8.12 -11.20 -5.80
N ALA A 272 8.87 -12.30 -5.70
CA ALA A 272 8.30 -13.54 -5.21
C ALA A 272 8.00 -13.40 -3.70
N ASN A 273 6.90 -14.01 -3.27
CA ASN A 273 6.55 -14.16 -1.85
C ASN A 273 5.63 -15.36 -1.75
N ASP A 274 6.11 -16.44 -1.16
CA ASP A 274 5.36 -17.69 -1.02
C ASP A 274 4.18 -17.60 -0.02
N LYS A 275 4.12 -16.53 0.77
CA LYS A 275 3.01 -16.22 1.68
C LYS A 275 1.94 -15.33 1.05
N ARG A 276 2.20 -14.74 -0.12
CA ARG A 276 1.26 -13.81 -0.77
C ARG A 276 0.00 -14.53 -1.22
N ILE A 277 -1.15 -13.99 -0.81
CA ILE A 277 -2.47 -14.40 -1.25
C ILE A 277 -3.16 -13.26 -1.98
N GLY A 278 -2.75 -12.99 -3.22
CA GLY A 278 -3.31 -11.91 -4.02
C GLY A 278 -2.29 -11.28 -4.97
N PRO A 279 -2.66 -10.16 -5.62
CA PRO A 279 -1.71 -9.41 -6.44
C PRO A 279 -0.63 -8.75 -5.58
N LEU A 280 0.55 -8.56 -6.19
CA LEU A 280 1.52 -7.58 -5.69
C LEU A 280 1.06 -6.20 -6.18
N ILE A 281 0.82 -5.29 -5.24
CA ILE A 281 0.26 -3.96 -5.53
C ILE A 281 1.41 -2.96 -5.52
N THR A 282 1.77 -2.47 -6.71
CA THR A 282 2.94 -1.61 -6.91
C THR A 282 2.60 -0.15 -7.16
N GLU A 283 1.32 0.21 -7.04
CA GLU A 283 0.84 1.59 -7.10
C GLU A 283 0.82 2.22 -5.70
N ARG A 284 0.75 3.55 -5.67
CA ARG A 284 0.61 4.29 -4.41
C ARG A 284 -0.69 3.91 -3.73
N ASN A 285 -0.62 3.61 -2.45
CA ASN A 285 -1.71 2.94 -1.74
C ASN A 285 -1.79 3.31 -0.25
N TYR A 286 -2.95 3.00 0.32
CA TYR A 286 -3.20 3.02 1.76
C TYR A 286 -4.15 1.88 2.14
N GLY A 287 -4.17 1.52 3.43
CA GLY A 287 -5.00 0.45 3.95
C GLY A 287 -6.24 0.97 4.69
N LEU A 288 -7.39 0.32 4.49
CA LEU A 288 -8.59 0.49 5.29
C LEU A 288 -9.02 -0.83 5.92
N LEU A 289 -9.43 -0.78 7.18
CA LEU A 289 -9.91 -1.91 7.96
C LEU A 289 -11.31 -1.59 8.46
N HIS A 290 -12.31 -2.26 7.91
CA HIS A 290 -13.71 -2.09 8.26
C HIS A 290 -14.16 -3.20 9.20
N PHE A 291 -14.36 -2.85 10.46
CA PHE A 291 -14.88 -3.75 11.47
C PHE A 291 -16.37 -3.57 11.62
N SER A 292 -17.11 -4.66 11.52
CA SER A 292 -18.55 -4.69 11.78
C SER A 292 -18.87 -5.80 12.77
N SER A 293 -19.92 -5.63 13.57
CA SER A 293 -20.34 -6.66 14.52
C SER A 293 -21.68 -7.24 14.13
N ASN A 294 -21.81 -8.56 14.21
CA ASN A 294 -23.07 -9.27 14.04
C ASN A 294 -23.25 -10.34 15.15
N SER A 295 -24.25 -11.21 15.02
CA SER A 295 -24.50 -12.29 15.99
C SER A 295 -23.33 -13.28 16.13
N ASP A 296 -22.45 -13.33 15.14
CA ASP A 296 -21.35 -14.30 15.03
C ASP A 296 -20.01 -13.71 15.51
N GLY A 297 -20.00 -12.42 15.89
CA GLY A 297 -18.85 -11.68 16.40
C GLY A 297 -18.41 -10.52 15.50
N VAL A 298 -17.23 -9.97 15.79
CA VAL A 298 -16.59 -8.95 14.97
C VAL A 298 -16.11 -9.56 13.66
N GLN A 299 -16.53 -9.00 12.54
CA GLN A 299 -16.10 -9.31 11.18
C GLN A 299 -15.15 -8.20 10.70
N LEU A 300 -14.19 -8.56 9.84
CA LEU A 300 -13.28 -7.59 9.22
C LEU A 300 -13.36 -7.67 7.69
N THR A 301 -13.47 -6.52 7.04
CA THR A 301 -13.08 -6.34 5.64
C THR A 301 -11.88 -5.40 5.58
N ALA A 302 -10.72 -5.93 5.18
CA ALA A 302 -9.50 -5.19 4.96
C ALA A 302 -9.34 -4.86 3.46
N GLU A 303 -8.98 -3.63 3.12
CA GLU A 303 -8.87 -3.15 1.76
C GLU A 303 -7.53 -2.44 1.54
N VAL A 304 -6.82 -2.80 0.47
CA VAL A 304 -5.79 -1.94 -0.11
C VAL A 304 -6.46 -1.04 -1.14
N ARG A 305 -6.25 0.26 -1.04
CA ARG A 305 -6.84 1.26 -1.94
C ARG A 305 -5.76 2.01 -2.70
N ALA A 306 -6.02 2.29 -3.97
CA ALA A 306 -5.18 3.15 -4.79
C ALA A 306 -5.31 4.61 -4.32
N LEU A 307 -4.19 5.32 -4.21
CA LEU A 307 -4.23 6.73 -3.81
C LEU A 307 -4.68 7.69 -4.91
N ASP A 308 -4.53 7.28 -6.18
CA ASP A 308 -4.80 8.15 -7.33
C ASP A 308 -6.29 8.33 -7.61
N ASP A 309 -7.09 7.27 -7.43
CA ASP A 309 -8.52 7.27 -7.75
C ASP A 309 -9.41 6.64 -6.66
N ASP A 310 -8.82 6.35 -5.49
CA ASP A 310 -9.49 5.75 -4.34
C ASP A 310 -10.17 4.41 -4.62
N ALA A 311 -9.71 3.65 -5.61
CA ALA A 311 -10.35 2.40 -5.96
C ALA A 311 -9.80 1.22 -5.15
N VAL A 312 -10.66 0.22 -4.84
CA VAL A 312 -10.25 -0.99 -4.10
C VAL A 312 -9.34 -1.82 -5.00
N VAL A 313 -8.07 -1.99 -4.64
CA VAL A 313 -7.07 -2.75 -5.42
C VAL A 313 -6.97 -4.21 -4.98
N ALA A 314 -7.27 -4.49 -3.71
CA ALA A 314 -7.47 -5.84 -3.20
C ALA A 314 -8.24 -5.75 -1.89
N SER A 315 -8.99 -6.79 -1.55
CA SER A 315 -9.62 -6.90 -0.25
C SER A 315 -9.53 -8.31 0.31
N LEU A 316 -9.51 -8.38 1.64
CA LEU A 316 -9.52 -9.60 2.43
C LEU A 316 -10.65 -9.50 3.44
N SER A 317 -11.58 -10.43 3.39
CA SER A 317 -12.64 -10.54 4.40
C SER A 317 -12.31 -11.66 5.38
N LEU A 318 -12.23 -11.35 6.66
CA LEU A 318 -12.09 -12.33 7.73
C LEU A 318 -13.45 -12.52 8.42
N PRO A 319 -13.96 -13.77 8.47
CA PRO A 319 -15.21 -14.05 9.16
C PRO A 319 -15.02 -13.83 10.66
N GLY A 320 -16.10 -13.51 11.34
CA GLY A 320 -16.08 -13.26 12.77
C GLY A 320 -15.96 -14.53 13.60
N GLY A 321 -15.50 -14.32 14.82
CA GLY A 321 -15.17 -15.37 15.76
C GLY A 321 -13.89 -15.05 16.53
N ARG A 322 -13.69 -15.72 17.66
CA ARG A 322 -12.54 -15.51 18.56
C ARG A 322 -11.23 -16.11 18.07
N THR A 323 -11.26 -16.90 17.00
CA THR A 323 -10.08 -17.54 16.44
C THR A 323 -10.29 -17.62 14.94
N ASN A 324 -9.27 -17.29 14.15
CA ASN A 324 -9.23 -17.59 12.71
C ASN A 324 -9.13 -19.11 12.55
N ILE A 325 -10.23 -19.84 12.78
CA ILE A 325 -10.32 -21.28 12.52
C ILE A 325 -10.30 -21.41 11.01
N ALA A 326 -9.32 -22.13 10.49
CA ALA A 326 -8.89 -22.12 9.10
C ALA A 326 -9.90 -22.64 8.06
N GLU A 327 -11.05 -21.99 7.90
CA GLU A 327 -11.89 -22.08 6.70
C GLU A 327 -11.91 -20.73 5.94
N GLY A 328 -10.72 -20.15 5.76
CA GLY A 328 -10.39 -19.26 4.66
C GLY A 328 -11.06 -17.89 4.68
N GLY A 329 -10.31 -16.86 5.11
CA GLY A 329 -10.63 -15.49 4.72
C GLY A 329 -10.84 -15.40 3.20
N THR A 330 -11.97 -14.82 2.79
CA THR A 330 -12.27 -14.66 1.36
C THR A 330 -11.43 -13.51 0.85
N LEU A 331 -10.44 -13.84 0.03
CA LEU A 331 -9.73 -12.82 -0.72
C LEU A 331 -10.54 -12.50 -1.97
N ASP A 332 -11.09 -11.29 -2.00
CA ASP A 332 -11.55 -10.69 -3.22
C ASP A 332 -10.39 -9.88 -3.79
N ALA A 333 -9.63 -10.53 -4.66
CA ALA A 333 -8.78 -9.80 -5.57
C ALA A 333 -9.71 -9.00 -6.51
N HIS A 334 -10.09 -7.80 -6.08
CA HIS A 334 -10.49 -6.77 -7.00
C HIS A 334 -9.31 -6.65 -7.96
N LYS A 335 -9.36 -7.28 -9.13
CA LYS A 335 -8.32 -7.11 -10.14
C LYS A 335 -8.10 -5.61 -10.23
N ALA A 336 -6.90 -5.16 -9.86
CA ALA A 336 -6.55 -3.77 -9.64
C ALA A 336 -7.44 -2.88 -10.52
N PRO A 337 -8.20 -1.95 -9.93
CA PRO A 337 -9.01 -1.03 -10.68
C PRO A 337 -8.05 -0.42 -11.67
N VAL A 338 -8.36 -0.77 -12.90
CA VAL A 338 -7.65 -0.40 -14.11
C VAL A 338 -7.38 1.06 -13.95
N SER A 339 -6.11 1.48 -13.86
CA SER A 339 -5.78 2.88 -14.03
C SER A 339 -6.56 3.34 -15.25
N ARG A 340 -7.59 4.17 -15.02
CA ARG A 340 -8.49 4.60 -16.11
C ARG A 340 -7.82 5.70 -16.92
N THR A 341 -6.54 5.96 -16.69
CA THR A 341 -5.84 7.14 -17.15
C THR A 341 -4.53 6.74 -17.83
N LEU A 342 -4.39 7.14 -19.09
CA LEU A 342 -3.14 7.12 -19.81
C LEU A 342 -2.29 8.30 -19.37
N LYS A 343 -0.96 8.21 -19.57
CA LYS A 343 -0.05 9.34 -19.32
C LYS A 343 -0.56 10.60 -20.04
N PRO A 344 -0.46 11.79 -19.44
CA PRO A 344 -0.86 13.02 -20.11
C PRO A 344 0.00 13.27 -21.35
N CYS A 345 -0.57 13.91 -22.36
CA CYS A 345 0.24 14.44 -23.47
C CYS A 345 1.07 15.64 -22.97
N PRO A 346 2.36 15.75 -23.33
CA PRO A 346 3.15 16.95 -23.09
C PRO A 346 2.60 18.12 -23.93
N GLU A 347 3.02 19.37 -23.66
CA GLU A 347 2.64 20.56 -24.42
C GLU A 347 3.13 20.55 -25.89
N SER A 348 4.19 19.81 -26.20
CA SER A 348 4.67 19.64 -27.57
C SER A 348 3.64 18.95 -28.49
N PRO A 349 3.57 19.31 -29.79
CA PRO A 349 2.60 18.74 -30.74
C PRO A 349 2.83 17.26 -31.12
N ASN A 350 3.83 16.60 -30.52
CA ASN A 350 4.25 15.23 -30.82
C ASN A 350 3.47 14.14 -30.07
N CYS A 351 2.24 14.44 -29.60
CA CYS A 351 1.40 13.49 -28.86
C CYS A 351 -0.07 13.60 -29.24
N VAL A 352 -0.74 12.46 -29.31
CA VAL A 352 -2.20 12.35 -29.37
C VAL A 352 -2.69 11.39 -28.30
N SER A 353 -3.84 11.69 -27.70
CA SER A 353 -4.44 10.84 -26.67
C SER A 353 -5.96 10.99 -26.65
N THR A 354 -6.64 9.89 -26.36
CA THR A 354 -8.09 9.87 -26.16
C THR A 354 -8.56 10.55 -24.88
N GLN A 355 -7.63 10.76 -23.94
CA GLN A 355 -7.90 11.33 -22.62
C GLN A 355 -7.24 12.70 -22.42
N SER A 356 -6.63 13.25 -23.47
CA SER A 356 -6.08 14.60 -23.44
C SER A 356 -7.19 15.65 -23.36
N THR A 357 -7.04 16.63 -22.47
CA THR A 357 -7.87 17.85 -22.42
C THR A 357 -7.48 18.87 -23.49
N GLN A 358 -6.29 18.74 -24.09
CA GLN A 358 -5.80 19.63 -25.14
C GLN A 358 -6.51 19.33 -26.47
N ALA A 359 -7.38 20.24 -26.92
CA ALA A 359 -8.29 20.04 -28.06
C ALA A 359 -7.59 19.54 -29.34
N LYS A 360 -6.38 20.03 -29.65
CA LYS A 360 -5.63 19.62 -30.86
C LYS A 360 -5.12 18.17 -30.80
N LYS A 361 -4.90 17.65 -29.60
CA LYS A 361 -4.32 16.32 -29.32
C LYS A 361 -5.36 15.28 -28.95
N LYS A 362 -6.56 15.73 -28.58
CA LYS A 362 -7.69 14.88 -28.22
C LYS A 362 -8.09 14.02 -29.42
N ARG A 363 -8.38 12.75 -29.15
CA ARG A 363 -8.97 11.81 -30.09
C ARG A 363 -10.13 11.08 -29.44
N ASP A 364 -10.95 10.41 -30.24
CA ASP A 364 -12.02 9.57 -29.72
C ASP A 364 -11.48 8.15 -29.42
N PRO A 365 -11.95 7.51 -28.35
CA PRO A 365 -11.58 6.14 -28.03
C PRO A 365 -12.23 5.16 -29.01
N ILE A 366 -11.65 3.96 -29.13
CA ILE A 366 -12.10 2.93 -30.08
C ILE A 366 -13.22 2.12 -29.42
N PRO A 367 -14.48 2.17 -29.89
CA PRO A 367 -15.53 1.31 -29.34
C PRO A 367 -15.28 -0.16 -29.71
N PHE A 368 -15.68 -1.08 -28.85
CA PHE A 368 -15.61 -2.51 -29.15
C PHE A 368 -16.85 -3.27 -28.69
N THR A 369 -17.12 -4.42 -29.31
CA THR A 369 -18.17 -5.35 -28.92
C THR A 369 -17.56 -6.66 -28.41
N GLY A 370 -18.32 -7.43 -27.63
CA GLY A 370 -17.83 -8.67 -27.03
C GLY A 370 -17.01 -8.45 -25.75
N THR A 371 -16.04 -9.35 -25.51
CA THR A 371 -15.20 -9.34 -24.30
C THR A 371 -13.97 -8.44 -24.48
N ALA A 372 -13.44 -7.93 -23.36
CA ALA A 372 -12.26 -7.07 -23.36
C ALA A 372 -11.03 -7.82 -23.86
N GLU A 373 -10.92 -9.11 -23.53
CA GLU A 373 -9.85 -10.01 -23.95
C GLU A 373 -9.86 -10.18 -25.47
N ALA A 374 -11.04 -10.41 -26.07
CA ALA A 374 -11.17 -10.54 -27.52
C ALA A 374 -10.81 -9.22 -28.24
N ALA A 375 -11.25 -8.08 -27.70
CA ALA A 375 -10.88 -6.76 -28.22
C ALA A 375 -9.37 -6.51 -28.13
N LYS A 376 -8.73 -6.88 -27.01
CA LYS A 376 -7.28 -6.76 -26.81
C LYS A 376 -6.50 -7.62 -27.80
N GLU A 377 -6.88 -8.89 -27.95
CA GLU A 377 -6.21 -9.81 -28.88
C GLU A 377 -6.38 -9.36 -30.34
N LYS A 378 -7.56 -8.87 -30.71
CA LYS A 378 -7.80 -8.25 -32.03
C LYS A 378 -6.86 -7.06 -32.25
N LEU A 379 -6.82 -6.13 -31.30
CA LEU A 379 -5.97 -4.95 -31.37
C LEU A 379 -4.48 -5.30 -31.48
N LYS A 380 -4.02 -6.27 -30.69
CA LYS A 380 -2.65 -6.80 -30.73
C LYS A 380 -2.34 -7.43 -32.09
N GLY A 381 -3.26 -8.20 -32.66
CA GLY A 381 -3.16 -8.75 -34.02
C GLY A 381 -3.01 -7.67 -35.09
N ILE A 382 -3.73 -6.56 -34.97
CA ILE A 382 -3.62 -5.41 -35.89
C ILE A 382 -2.27 -4.72 -35.74
N ILE A 383 -1.85 -4.42 -34.50
CA ILE A 383 -0.61 -3.69 -34.22
C ILE A 383 0.61 -4.49 -34.68
N ASN A 384 0.62 -5.81 -34.48
CA ASN A 384 1.73 -6.69 -34.87
C ASN A 384 1.89 -6.81 -36.39
N LYS A 385 0.90 -6.40 -37.20
CA LYS A 385 1.03 -6.29 -38.67
C LYS A 385 1.74 -5.00 -39.09
N LEU A 386 1.89 -4.02 -38.19
CA LEU A 386 2.57 -2.76 -38.49
C LEU A 386 4.09 -2.94 -38.45
N SER A 387 4.80 -2.24 -39.33
CA SER A 387 6.25 -2.32 -39.37
C SER A 387 6.89 -1.53 -38.24
N ARG A 388 8.03 -2.05 -37.75
CA ARG A 388 8.90 -1.38 -36.76
C ARG A 388 8.22 -1.16 -35.41
N THR A 389 7.50 -2.17 -34.97
CA THR A 389 6.75 -2.18 -33.73
C THR A 389 7.29 -3.25 -32.79
N THR A 390 7.45 -2.93 -31.51
CA THR A 390 7.88 -3.88 -30.47
C THR A 390 6.92 -3.77 -29.28
N LEU A 391 6.35 -4.90 -28.86
CA LEU A 391 5.58 -4.99 -27.61
C LEU A 391 6.53 -4.88 -26.42
N ILE A 392 6.26 -3.94 -25.53
CA ILE A 392 7.07 -3.67 -24.32
C ILE A 392 6.37 -4.21 -23.09
N GLU A 393 5.07 -3.97 -22.97
CA GLU A 393 4.27 -4.37 -21.81
C GLU A 393 2.90 -4.88 -22.24
N GLU A 394 2.42 -5.92 -21.57
CA GLU A 394 1.09 -6.45 -21.71
C GLU A 394 0.57 -6.92 -20.35
N ASN A 395 -0.64 -6.51 -20.01
CA ASN A 395 -1.42 -7.09 -18.92
C ASN A 395 -2.88 -7.29 -19.37
N ASP A 396 -3.77 -7.65 -18.46
CA ASP A 396 -5.18 -7.96 -18.78
C ASP A 396 -5.88 -6.85 -19.57
N LYS A 397 -5.56 -5.58 -19.31
CA LYS A 397 -6.30 -4.41 -19.81
C LYS A 397 -5.42 -3.33 -20.41
N TYR A 398 -4.13 -3.60 -20.61
CA TYR A 398 -3.19 -2.62 -21.13
C TYR A 398 -2.19 -3.26 -22.10
N LEU A 399 -1.83 -2.49 -23.13
CA LEU A 399 -0.77 -2.81 -24.07
C LEU A 399 0.12 -1.59 -24.27
N HIS A 400 1.44 -1.77 -24.16
CA HIS A 400 2.43 -0.77 -24.51
C HIS A 400 3.34 -1.27 -25.61
N TYR A 401 3.42 -0.49 -26.68
CA TYR A 401 4.32 -0.71 -27.80
C TYR A 401 5.28 0.45 -27.96
N THR A 402 6.44 0.16 -28.54
CA THR A 402 7.30 1.17 -29.15
C THR A 402 7.25 1.07 -30.67
N PHE A 403 7.25 2.22 -31.33
CA PHE A 403 7.37 2.34 -32.79
C PHE A 403 8.64 3.12 -33.13
N THR A 404 9.42 2.64 -34.11
CA THR A 404 10.60 3.38 -34.58
C THR A 404 10.38 4.00 -35.96
N THR A 405 10.68 5.30 -36.11
CA THR A 405 10.58 5.99 -37.41
C THR A 405 11.80 5.74 -38.32
N TRP A 406 11.69 6.09 -39.60
CA TRP A 406 12.73 5.88 -40.63
C TRP A 406 12.59 7.03 -41.63
N PRO A 407 13.69 7.62 -42.14
CA PRO A 407 15.10 7.19 -42.00
C PRO A 407 15.80 7.54 -40.68
N ILE A 408 15.24 8.43 -39.86
CA ILE A 408 15.76 8.78 -38.54
C ILE A 408 14.97 8.00 -37.46
N PRO A 409 15.62 7.23 -36.56
CA PRO A 409 14.94 6.36 -35.61
C PRO A 409 14.48 7.09 -34.35
N TYR A 410 13.42 7.90 -34.46
CA TYR A 410 12.70 8.35 -33.27
C TYR A 410 11.85 7.22 -32.72
N ILE A 411 11.79 7.14 -31.39
CA ILE A 411 10.99 6.16 -30.66
C ILE A 411 9.72 6.85 -30.18
N ASP A 412 8.58 6.26 -30.55
CA ASP A 412 7.28 6.66 -30.06
C ASP A 412 6.71 5.57 -29.15
N ASP A 413 6.23 5.97 -27.97
CA ASP A 413 5.48 5.11 -27.06
C ASP A 413 4.00 5.15 -27.43
N VAL A 414 3.41 3.98 -27.64
CA VAL A 414 2.00 3.81 -27.97
C VAL A 414 1.36 2.89 -26.95
N GLU A 415 0.45 3.45 -26.17
CA GLU A 415 -0.22 2.81 -25.05
C GLU A 415 -1.70 2.64 -25.39
N PHE A 416 -2.27 1.51 -25.00
CA PHE A 416 -3.69 1.19 -25.13
C PHE A 416 -4.22 0.70 -23.80
N LEU A 417 -5.39 1.19 -23.44
CA LEU A 417 -6.09 0.87 -22.20
C LEU A 417 -7.50 0.41 -22.54
N ILE A 418 -7.83 -0.83 -22.17
CA ILE A 418 -9.09 -1.47 -22.49
C ILE A 418 -10.08 -1.23 -21.34
N ASP A 419 -11.03 -0.32 -21.55
CA ASP A 419 -12.12 -0.02 -20.62
C ASP A 419 -13.30 -0.95 -20.91
N ALA A 420 -13.38 -2.04 -20.14
CA ALA A 420 -14.41 -3.06 -20.27
C ALA A 420 -15.81 -2.56 -19.89
N ASP A 421 -15.89 -1.60 -18.96
CA ASP A 421 -17.15 -1.06 -18.43
C ASP A 421 -17.82 -0.17 -19.48
N ARG A 422 -17.03 0.70 -20.11
CA ARG A 422 -17.52 1.61 -21.16
C ARG A 422 -17.47 1.02 -22.56
N LYS A 423 -16.92 -0.20 -22.72
CA LYS A 423 -16.74 -0.88 -24.00
C LYS A 423 -15.96 -0.03 -25.01
N VAL A 424 -14.87 0.58 -24.53
CA VAL A 424 -13.98 1.40 -25.36
C VAL A 424 -12.51 1.09 -25.07
N ILE A 425 -11.64 1.35 -26.04
CA ILE A 425 -10.19 1.31 -25.90
C ILE A 425 -9.67 2.74 -25.96
N HIS A 426 -9.13 3.20 -24.84
CA HIS A 426 -8.38 4.43 -24.76
C HIS A 426 -6.98 4.22 -25.33
N TYR A 427 -6.41 5.22 -25.98
CA TYR A 427 -5.02 5.17 -26.44
C TYR A 427 -4.29 6.49 -26.31
N ARG A 428 -2.95 6.38 -26.24
CA ARG A 428 -1.98 7.48 -26.31
C ARG A 428 -0.86 7.07 -27.24
N SER A 429 -0.40 8.00 -28.08
CA SER A 429 0.75 7.82 -28.97
C SER A 429 1.62 9.06 -28.91
N ALA A 430 2.85 8.93 -28.41
CA ALA A 430 3.71 10.05 -28.08
C ALA A 430 5.18 9.78 -28.39
N SER A 431 5.88 10.76 -28.96
CA SER A 431 7.33 10.68 -29.20
C SER A 431 8.12 10.89 -27.90
N ARG A 432 9.17 10.09 -27.68
CA ARG A 432 10.07 10.24 -26.52
C ARG A 432 10.90 11.52 -26.54
N VAL A 433 11.25 11.98 -27.74
CA VAL A 433 12.14 13.13 -27.97
C VAL A 433 11.69 13.93 -29.18
N GLY A 434 12.14 15.18 -29.26
CA GLY A 434 11.83 16.11 -30.37
C GLY A 434 10.56 16.92 -30.14
N HIS A 435 10.50 18.12 -30.73
CA HIS A 435 9.37 19.05 -30.53
C HIS A 435 8.12 18.68 -31.35
N SER A 436 8.30 18.12 -32.55
CA SER A 436 7.21 17.76 -33.46
C SER A 436 7.47 16.41 -34.09
N ASP A 437 6.42 15.62 -34.27
CA ASP A 437 6.41 14.33 -34.96
C ASP A 437 5.89 14.44 -36.41
N LEU A 438 5.65 15.67 -36.89
CA LEU A 438 5.00 15.95 -38.18
C LEU A 438 3.67 15.20 -38.36
N GLY A 439 2.95 14.92 -37.27
CA GLY A 439 1.68 14.20 -37.24
C GLY A 439 1.79 12.68 -37.42
N VAL A 440 2.97 12.09 -37.25
CA VAL A 440 3.19 10.64 -37.34
C VAL A 440 2.31 9.87 -36.34
N ASN A 441 2.26 10.30 -35.08
CA ASN A 441 1.47 9.65 -34.03
C ASN A 441 -0.03 9.70 -34.34
N SER A 442 -0.52 10.85 -34.85
CA SER A 442 -1.90 10.99 -35.29
C SER A 442 -2.23 10.07 -36.48
N ARG A 443 -1.38 10.02 -37.50
CA ARG A 443 -1.60 9.16 -38.68
C ARG A 443 -1.51 7.68 -38.34
N ARG A 444 -0.62 7.30 -37.42
CA ARG A 444 -0.52 5.93 -36.91
C ARG A 444 -1.83 5.51 -36.23
N MET A 445 -2.31 6.32 -35.30
CA MET A 445 -3.54 5.99 -34.58
C MET A 445 -4.75 5.95 -35.51
N ALA A 446 -4.85 6.85 -36.49
CA ALA A 446 -5.92 6.77 -37.49
C ALA A 446 -5.92 5.43 -38.26
N LYS A 447 -4.74 4.88 -38.59
CA LYS A 447 -4.64 3.55 -39.23
C LYS A 447 -5.05 2.41 -38.30
N VAL A 448 -4.65 2.48 -37.04
CA VAL A 448 -5.02 1.46 -36.03
C VAL A 448 -6.54 1.46 -35.80
N VAL A 449 -7.14 2.64 -35.62
CA VAL A 449 -8.59 2.81 -35.45
C VAL A 449 -9.34 2.24 -36.66
N ALA A 450 -8.97 2.66 -37.88
CA ALA A 450 -9.61 2.20 -39.10
C ALA A 450 -9.49 0.67 -39.30
N ALA A 451 -8.34 0.09 -38.96
CA ALA A 451 -8.16 -1.37 -39.04
C ALA A 451 -8.99 -2.12 -38.00
N PHE A 452 -9.15 -1.55 -36.80
CA PHE A 452 -9.93 -2.16 -35.73
C PHE A 452 -11.43 -2.13 -36.03
N GLU A 453 -11.91 -1.08 -36.70
CA GLU A 453 -13.32 -0.93 -37.08
C GLU A 453 -13.71 -1.74 -38.34
N ALA A 454 -12.72 -2.13 -39.17
CA ALA A 454 -12.95 -2.84 -40.42
C ALA A 454 -12.94 -4.37 -40.29
N GLU A 455 -12.17 -4.91 -39.35
CA GLU A 455 -12.24 -6.31 -38.91
C GLU A 455 -13.38 -6.50 -37.89
#